data_AF-A0A816BW21-F1
#
_entry.id   AF-A0A816BW21-F1
#
_cell.length_a   1.000
_cell.length_b   1.000
_cell.length_c   1.000
_cell.angle_alpha   90.00
_cell.angle_beta   90.00
_cell.angle_gamma   90.00
#
_symmetry.space_group_name_H-M   'P 1'
#
loop_
_entity.id
_entity.type
_entity.pdbx_description
1 polymer ?
#
loop_
_entity_poly.entity_id
_entity_poly.type
_entity_poly.pdbx_seq_one_letter_code
_entity_poly.pdbx_strand_id
1 'polypeptide(L)'
;SALPLVPAYCITTHKSQGQTLSKVVIDLKLPNETDDIAAVYVPLSRVKRLVDLAILRPFDYKVLLMKPSKSQVTEMERLDQLFLNARSRFPEWFQ
;
A
#
# COMPACT_ATOMS: atom_id res chain seq x y z
N SER A 1 -11.08 31.03 -24.12
CA SER A 1 -10.05 31.00 -23.07
C SER A 1 -9.77 29.56 -22.73
N ALA A 2 -8.50 29.12 -22.79
CA ALA A 2 -8.12 27.79 -22.31
C ALA A 2 -7.85 27.87 -20.79
N LEU A 3 -8.31 26.87 -20.04
CA LEU A 3 -7.94 26.73 -18.63
C LEU A 3 -6.45 26.35 -18.55
N PRO A 4 -5.64 26.94 -17.65
CA PRO A 4 -4.22 26.63 -17.50
C PRO A 4 -4.05 25.31 -16.73
N LEU A 5 -4.51 24.21 -17.32
CA LEU A 5 -4.45 22.88 -16.75
C LEU A 5 -3.42 22.05 -17.50
N VAL A 6 -2.46 21.49 -16.76
CA VAL A 6 -1.54 20.47 -17.25
C VAL A 6 -2.03 19.13 -16.68
N PRO A 7 -2.05 18.02 -17.45
CA PRO A 7 -2.41 16.73 -16.90
C PRO A 7 -1.53 16.41 -15.70
N ALA A 8 -2.13 16.25 -14.51
CA ALA A 8 -1.43 15.66 -13.39
C ALA A 8 -1.05 14.22 -13.79
N TYR A 9 0.17 13.80 -13.43
CA TYR A 9 0.63 12.44 -13.74
C TYR A 9 -0.24 11.43 -12.98
N CYS A 10 -1.21 10.84 -13.68
CA CYS A 10 -2.11 9.84 -13.11
C CYS A 10 -1.51 8.45 -13.28
N ILE A 11 -1.29 7.77 -12.17
CA ILE A 11 -0.79 6.40 -12.14
C ILE A 11 -1.76 5.52 -11.38
N THR A 12 -2.05 4.34 -11.90
CA THR A 12 -2.87 3.37 -11.16
C THR A 12 -2.07 2.81 -9.99
N THR A 13 -2.77 2.37 -8.95
CA THR A 13 -2.17 1.72 -7.77
C THR A 13 -1.17 0.63 -8.18
N HIS A 14 -1.57 -0.27 -9.08
CA HIS A 14 -0.70 -1.33 -9.60
C HIS A 14 0.57 -0.80 -10.28
N LYS A 15 0.49 0.27 -11.09
CA LYS A 15 1.68 0.85 -11.73
C LYS A 15 2.59 1.59 -10.74
N SER A 16 2.05 2.07 -9.61
CA SER A 16 2.83 2.73 -8.56
C SER A 16 3.54 1.76 -7.60
N GLN A 17 3.22 0.46 -7.65
CA GLN A 17 3.78 -0.53 -6.73
C GLN A 17 5.32 -0.57 -6.81
N GLY A 18 5.98 -0.48 -5.66
CA GLY A 18 7.44 -0.43 -5.55
C GLY A 18 8.05 0.98 -5.66
N GLN A 19 7.28 2.00 -6.01
CA GLN A 19 7.75 3.39 -6.06
C GLN A 19 7.55 4.09 -4.71
N THR A 20 8.40 5.08 -4.40
CA THR A 20 8.17 6.06 -3.33
C THR A 20 7.92 7.42 -4.00
N LEU A 21 6.78 8.04 -3.68
CA LEU A 21 6.36 9.31 -4.25
C LEU A 21 6.48 10.41 -3.19
N SER A 22 6.98 11.59 -3.59
CA SER A 22 7.26 12.68 -2.65
C SER A 22 6.01 13.36 -2.10
N LYS A 23 4.96 13.50 -2.93
CA LYS A 23 3.64 14.04 -2.59
C LYS A 23 2.60 13.38 -3.48
N VAL A 24 1.45 13.00 -2.93
CA VAL A 24 0.41 12.30 -3.69
C VAL A 24 -0.98 12.79 -3.33
N VAL A 25 -1.86 12.80 -4.32
CA VAL A 25 -3.31 12.88 -4.14
C VAL A 25 -3.88 11.52 -4.52
N ILE A 26 -4.64 10.89 -3.63
CA ILE A 26 -5.18 9.53 -3.82
C ILE A 26 -6.70 9.58 -3.87
N ASP A 27 -7.28 8.94 -4.87
CA ASP A 27 -8.71 8.61 -4.89
C ASP A 27 -8.91 7.20 -4.33
N LEU A 28 -9.49 7.13 -3.13
CA LEU A 28 -9.77 5.86 -2.43
C LEU A 28 -11.19 5.36 -2.65
N LYS A 29 -11.97 5.96 -3.57
CA LYS A 29 -13.27 5.39 -3.93
C LYS A 29 -13.06 4.20 -4.85
N LEU A 30 -13.11 3.02 -4.25
CA LEU A 30 -13.07 1.76 -4.98
C LEU A 30 -14.34 1.59 -5.83
N PRO A 31 -14.25 0.99 -7.03
CA PRO A 31 -15.43 0.48 -7.73
C PRO A 31 -16.16 -0.51 -6.81
N ASN A 32 -17.47 -0.39 -6.74
CA ASN A 32 -18.31 -1.15 -5.80
C ASN A 32 -17.97 -2.66 -5.78
N GLU A 33 -18.04 -3.26 -4.58
CA GLU A 33 -17.98 -4.71 -4.30
C GLU A 33 -16.61 -5.42 -4.27
N THR A 34 -15.50 -4.69 -4.38
CA THR A 34 -14.19 -5.28 -4.06
C THR A 34 -13.64 -4.68 -2.77
N ASP A 35 -13.91 -5.38 -1.66
CA ASP A 35 -13.21 -5.21 -0.40
C ASP A 35 -11.76 -5.71 -0.60
N ASP A 36 -10.97 -4.93 -1.34
CA ASP A 36 -9.55 -5.21 -1.56
C ASP A 36 -8.71 -4.23 -0.73
N ILE A 37 -8.27 -4.70 0.44
CA ILE A 37 -7.36 -3.95 1.31
C ILE A 37 -6.07 -3.55 0.59
N ALA A 38 -5.60 -4.32 -0.40
CA ALA A 38 -4.41 -3.98 -1.15
C ALA A 38 -4.64 -2.73 -2.02
N ALA A 39 -5.83 -2.58 -2.61
CA ALA A 39 -6.20 -1.41 -3.39
C ALA A 39 -6.17 -0.10 -2.58
N VAL A 40 -6.31 -0.18 -1.26
CA VAL A 40 -6.26 0.96 -0.32
C VAL A 40 -4.88 1.13 0.32
N TYR A 41 -4.27 0.03 0.77
CA TYR A 41 -2.98 0.06 1.47
C TYR A 41 -1.81 0.38 0.54
N VAL A 42 -1.79 -0.18 -0.68
CA VAL A 42 -0.71 0.05 -1.64
C VAL A 42 -0.54 1.54 -1.97
N PRO A 43 -1.56 2.34 -2.31
CA PRO A 43 -1.36 3.74 -2.65
C PRO A 43 -1.01 4.57 -1.40
N LEU A 44 -1.58 4.26 -0.22
CA LEU A 44 -1.22 4.91 1.05
C LEU A 44 0.25 4.68 1.44
N SER A 45 0.79 3.50 1.17
CA SER A 45 2.20 3.16 1.46
C SER A 45 3.21 3.80 0.50
N ARG A 46 2.79 4.55 -0.53
CA ARG A 46 3.70 5.21 -1.48
C ARG A 46 4.35 6.49 -0.93
N VAL A 47 3.81 7.06 0.14
CA VAL A 47 4.35 8.26 0.80
C VAL A 47 5.00 7.92 2.13
N LYS A 48 6.03 8.71 2.49
CA LYS A 48 6.74 8.54 3.77
C LYS A 48 6.09 9.26 4.94
N ARG A 49 5.31 10.32 4.70
CA ARG A 49 4.72 11.18 5.73
C ARG A 49 3.29 11.52 5.37
N LEU A 50 2.42 11.62 6.39
CA LEU A 50 1.01 11.99 6.21
C LEU A 50 0.82 13.41 5.66
N VAL A 51 1.74 14.34 5.96
CA VAL A 51 1.70 15.72 5.43
C VAL A 51 1.87 15.78 3.90
N ASP A 52 2.42 14.73 3.31
CA ASP A 52 2.63 14.62 1.86
C ASP A 52 1.48 13.88 1.15
N LEU A 53 0.41 13.53 1.87
CA LEU A 53 -0.76 12.81 1.39
C LEU A 53 -2.01 13.70 1.41
N ALA A 54 -2.72 13.74 0.29
CA ALA A 54 -4.08 14.25 0.23
C ALA A 54 -5.04 13.16 -0.25
N ILE A 55 -6.19 13.04 0.41
CA ILE A 55 -7.26 12.13 -0.02
C ILE A 55 -8.29 12.96 -0.78
N LEU A 56 -8.58 12.56 -2.01
CA LEU A 56 -9.37 13.36 -2.96
C LEU A 56 -10.83 13.58 -2.50
N ARG A 57 -11.39 12.61 -1.76
CA ARG A 57 -12.79 12.62 -1.29
C ARG A 57 -13.00 11.67 -0.11
N PRO A 58 -14.10 11.82 0.65
CA PRO A 58 -14.45 10.87 1.71
C PRO A 58 -14.53 9.43 1.18
N PHE A 59 -14.09 8.47 2.00
CA PHE A 59 -14.14 7.03 1.73
C PHE A 59 -14.59 6.30 3.01
N ASP A 60 -15.07 5.06 2.89
CA ASP A 60 -15.42 4.25 4.06
C ASP A 60 -14.14 3.78 4.76
N TYR A 61 -13.87 4.27 5.96
CA TYR A 61 -12.68 3.91 6.73
C TYR A 61 -12.67 2.43 7.15
N LYS A 62 -13.81 1.73 7.14
CA LYS A 62 -13.90 0.31 7.52
C LYS A 62 -13.00 -0.58 6.66
N VAL A 63 -12.70 -0.17 5.43
CA VAL A 63 -11.76 -0.88 4.54
C VAL A 63 -10.35 -0.98 5.14
N LEU A 64 -9.96 -0.03 6.00
CA LEU A 64 -8.67 -0.04 6.72
C LEU A 64 -8.67 -0.97 7.94
N LEU A 65 -9.86 -1.37 8.41
CA LEU A 65 -10.04 -2.27 9.55
C LEU A 65 -10.15 -3.74 9.12
N MET A 66 -10.07 -4.02 7.82
CA MET A 66 -10.13 -5.37 7.30
C MET A 66 -8.97 -6.19 7.84
N LYS A 67 -9.30 -7.34 8.44
CA LYS A 67 -8.29 -8.27 8.94
C LYS A 67 -7.73 -9.09 7.78
N PRO A 68 -6.43 -9.42 7.81
CA PRO A 68 -5.88 -10.39 6.89
C PRO A 68 -6.62 -11.73 7.01
N SER A 69 -6.75 -12.45 5.90
CA SER A 69 -7.36 -13.77 5.87
C SER A 69 -6.53 -14.76 6.71
N LYS A 70 -7.15 -15.87 7.14
CA LYS A 70 -6.42 -16.93 7.86
C LYS A 70 -5.20 -17.43 7.08
N SER A 71 -5.32 -17.58 5.75
CA SER A 71 -4.20 -18.01 4.91
C SER A 71 -3.07 -16.98 4.86
N GLN A 72 -3.39 -15.67 4.82
CA GLN A 72 -2.40 -14.60 4.89
C GLN A 72 -1.67 -14.57 6.24
N VAL A 73 -2.40 -14.78 7.34
CA VAL A 73 -1.81 -14.86 8.69
C VAL A 73 -0.88 -16.07 8.80
N THR A 74 -1.33 -17.24 8.39
CA THR A 74 -0.51 -18.47 8.41
C THR A 74 0.74 -18.35 7.53
N GLU A 75 0.63 -17.70 6.37
CA GLU A 75 1.80 -17.46 5.52
C GLU A 75 2.79 -16.49 6.18
N MET A 76 2.30 -15.44 6.85
CA MET A 76 3.16 -14.51 7.59
C MET A 76 3.92 -15.24 8.70
N GLU A 77 3.24 -16.07 9.49
CA GLU A 77 3.86 -16.89 10.55
C GLU A 77 4.92 -17.84 9.96
N ARG A 78 4.63 -18.47 8.81
CA ARG A 78 5.58 -19.34 8.12
C ARG A 78 6.84 -18.58 7.67
N LEU A 79 6.67 -17.37 7.13
CA LEU A 79 7.78 -16.50 6.71
C LEU A 79 8.65 -16.08 7.90
N ASP A 80 8.05 -15.78 9.06
CA ASP A 80 8.78 -15.46 10.28
C ASP A 80 9.63 -16.65 10.77
N GLN A 81 9.05 -17.87 10.76
CA GLN A 81 9.80 -19.08 11.10
C GLN A 81 10.96 -19.34 10.13
N LEU A 82 10.73 -19.15 8.83
CA LEU A 82 11.78 -19.27 7.82
C LEU A 82 12.90 -18.25 8.04
N PHE A 83 12.56 -17.01 8.37
CA PHE A 83 13.54 -15.97 8.68
C PHE A 83 14.41 -16.35 9.88
N LEU A 84 13.79 -16.80 10.98
CA LEU A 84 14.52 -17.24 12.18
C LEU A 84 15.45 -18.43 11.90
N ASN A 85 14.97 -19.40 11.12
CA ASN A 85 15.77 -20.56 10.72
C ASN A 85 16.94 -20.15 9.81
N ALA A 86 16.72 -19.27 8.83
CA ALA A 86 17.76 -18.76 7.95
C ALA A 86 18.83 -17.99 8.74
N ARG A 87 18.42 -17.16 9.70
CA ARG A 87 19.34 -16.41 10.57
C ARG A 87 20.18 -17.31 11.48
N SER A 88 19.60 -18.41 11.98
CA SER A 88 20.32 -19.41 12.78
C SER A 88 21.33 -20.19 11.94
N ARG A 89 20.97 -20.51 10.68
CA ARG A 89 21.79 -21.33 9.79
C ARG A 89 22.93 -20.56 9.11
N PHE A 90 22.73 -19.27 8.82
CA PHE A 90 23.68 -18.41 8.12
C PHE A 90 23.98 -17.13 8.91
N PRO A 91 24.50 -17.23 10.15
CA PRO A 91 24.75 -16.07 11.00
C PRO A 91 25.71 -15.05 10.35
N GLU A 92 26.60 -15.50 9.49
CA GLU A 92 27.56 -14.68 8.75
C GLU A 92 26.93 -13.70 7.74
N TRP A 93 25.68 -13.91 7.32
CA TRP A 93 24.98 -13.01 6.39
C TRP A 93 24.23 -11.85 7.08
N PHE A 94 24.17 -11.86 8.41
CA PHE A 94 23.41 -10.89 9.21
C PHE A 94 24.29 -10.07 10.16
N GLN A 95 25.61 -10.03 9.92
CA GLN A 95 26.57 -9.17 10.61
C GLN A 95 26.60 -7.75 10.04
#